data_AF-A0A1F7A9G2-F1
#
_entry.id   AF-A0A1F7A9G2-F1
#
_cell.length_a   1.000
_cell.length_b   1.000
_cell.length_c   1.000
_cell.angle_alpha   90.00
_cell.angle_beta   90.00
_cell.angle_gamma   90.00
#
_symmetry.space_group_name_H-M   'P 1'
#
loop_
_entity.id
_entity.type
_entity.pdbx_description
1 polymer ?
#
loop_
_entity_poly.entity_id
_entity_poly.type
_entity_poly.pdbx_seq_one_letter_code
_entity_poly.pdbx_strand_id
1 'polypeptide(L)'
;MALFSSLQPKTKHFLGLLLAALAGAALSFAPDAWAGFLPLPETDDLDVPAPEGETAFEKLQNLLGPLGRNLRIIVGGVALLLIIVSGFTMVIAGDNEETVKNQRKSMTWGIIGLLLISIAGPIAEVFDFRQGNFVTDPEALVQRAELFDNTTRIVITFIKYLLGGAATLMFIRAGAVMVMSGHNEEDVTREKKNLALSSAGLLLVMFSELVVRKVFYVAAFNEDTGETEIALNQSEFMQQLVAITNLVVTFVGPIMMLGLVAGGVLYVTAGGDEERTGLAKKILLNSVIGVVVIYGAFALVSTVISGQF
;
A
#
# COMPACT_ATOMS: atom_id res chain seq x y z
N MET A 1 17.20 9.32 -36.14
CA MET A 1 18.07 8.20 -35.71
C MET A 1 19.58 8.50 -35.80
N ALA A 2 20.08 9.44 -36.62
CA ALA A 2 21.53 9.74 -36.70
C ALA A 2 22.01 11.05 -36.02
N LEU A 3 21.11 11.90 -35.53
CA LEU A 3 21.48 13.24 -35.01
C LEU A 3 21.68 13.31 -33.49
N PHE A 4 21.31 12.27 -32.74
CA PHE A 4 21.40 12.26 -31.27
C PHE A 4 22.60 11.49 -30.70
N SER A 5 23.23 10.61 -31.50
CA SER A 5 24.39 9.82 -31.08
C SER A 5 25.72 10.57 -31.18
N SER A 6 25.76 11.70 -31.90
CA SER A 6 26.97 12.51 -32.12
C SER A 6 27.12 13.71 -31.19
N LEU A 7 26.17 13.95 -30.28
CA LEU A 7 26.19 15.12 -29.40
C LEU A 7 26.93 14.82 -28.10
N GLN A 8 27.94 15.66 -27.81
CA GLN A 8 28.80 15.59 -26.63
C GLN A 8 27.99 15.60 -25.30
N PRO A 9 28.52 15.04 -24.20
CA PRO A 9 27.77 14.84 -22.95
C PRO A 9 27.13 16.13 -22.38
N LYS A 10 27.73 17.30 -22.62
CA LYS A 10 27.16 18.61 -22.21
C LYS A 10 25.84 18.95 -22.91
N THR A 11 25.62 18.52 -24.15
CA THR A 11 24.38 18.80 -24.89
C THR A 11 23.20 17.95 -24.43
N LYS A 12 23.44 16.78 -23.82
CA LYS A 12 22.38 15.94 -23.22
C LYS A 12 21.78 16.58 -21.95
N HIS A 13 22.62 17.21 -21.12
CA HIS A 13 22.16 18.00 -19.98
C HIS A 13 21.42 19.26 -20.41
N PHE A 14 21.89 19.93 -21.47
CA PHE A 14 21.21 21.08 -22.06
C PHE A 14 19.82 20.72 -22.60
N LEU A 15 19.68 19.56 -23.25
CA LEU A 15 18.40 19.10 -23.79
C LEU A 15 17.40 18.68 -22.70
N GLY A 16 17.90 18.11 -21.59
CA GLY A 16 17.11 17.83 -20.39
C GLY A 16 16.62 19.11 -19.69
N LEU A 17 17.48 20.13 -19.61
CA LEU A 17 17.12 21.47 -19.11
C LEU A 17 16.11 22.16 -20.04
N LEU A 18 16.27 22.01 -21.36
CA LEU A 18 15.36 22.60 -22.35
C LEU A 18 13.99 21.91 -22.35
N LEU A 19 13.93 20.60 -22.09
CA LEU A 19 12.68 19.86 -21.89
C LEU A 19 12.01 20.20 -20.56
N ALA A 20 12.76 20.38 -19.47
CA ALA A 20 12.24 20.86 -18.20
C ALA A 20 11.71 22.31 -18.32
N ALA A 21 12.39 23.15 -19.09
CA ALA A 21 11.95 24.50 -19.41
C ALA A 21 10.72 24.51 -20.33
N LEU A 22 10.62 23.59 -21.30
CA LEU A 22 9.43 23.43 -22.14
C LEU A 22 8.23 22.88 -21.36
N ALA A 23 8.45 21.96 -20.42
CA ALA A 23 7.41 21.47 -19.52
C ALA A 23 6.94 22.59 -18.56
N GLY A 24 7.88 23.36 -18.01
CA GLY A 24 7.57 24.56 -17.22
C GLY A 24 6.83 25.63 -18.03
N ALA A 25 7.21 25.83 -19.29
CA ALA A 25 6.54 26.76 -20.20
C ALA A 25 5.13 26.28 -20.59
N ALA A 26 4.96 24.98 -20.88
CA ALA A 26 3.65 24.39 -21.17
C ALA A 26 2.69 24.53 -19.97
N LEU A 27 3.20 24.42 -18.74
CA LEU A 27 2.45 24.69 -17.52
C LEU A 27 2.07 26.17 -17.36
N SER A 28 2.86 27.10 -17.91
CA SER A 28 2.58 28.55 -17.83
C SER A 28 1.62 29.09 -18.91
N PHE A 29 1.43 28.38 -20.03
CA PHE A 29 0.64 28.87 -21.18
C PHE A 29 -0.80 28.36 -21.24
N ALA A 30 -1.18 27.38 -20.42
CA ALA A 30 -2.56 26.87 -20.38
C ALA A 30 -2.98 26.41 -18.96
N PRO A 31 -2.96 27.31 -17.96
CA PRO A 31 -3.26 26.95 -16.56
C PRO A 31 -4.69 26.36 -16.38
N ASP A 32 -5.63 26.78 -17.21
CA ASP A 32 -7.07 26.50 -17.15
C ASP A 32 -7.47 25.19 -17.85
N ALA A 33 -6.63 24.64 -18.74
CA ALA A 33 -6.91 23.36 -19.40
C ALA A 33 -6.66 22.12 -18.51
N TRP A 34 -5.92 22.29 -17.40
CA TRP A 34 -5.47 21.20 -16.52
C TRP A 34 -5.91 21.37 -15.06
N ALA A 35 -6.57 22.48 -14.73
CA ALA A 35 -7.04 22.81 -13.37
C ALA A 35 -7.99 21.76 -12.76
N GLY A 36 -8.71 21.00 -13.60
CA GLY A 36 -9.54 19.87 -13.15
C GLY A 36 -8.78 18.57 -12.87
N PHE A 37 -7.54 18.43 -13.36
CA PHE A 37 -6.73 17.21 -13.22
C PHE A 37 -5.69 17.30 -12.09
N LEU A 38 -5.25 18.52 -11.77
CA LEU A 38 -4.38 18.83 -10.64
C LEU A 38 -4.97 20.03 -9.87
N PRO A 39 -5.75 19.80 -8.79
CA PRO A 39 -6.24 20.89 -7.95
C PRO A 39 -5.07 21.47 -7.16
N LEU A 40 -4.37 22.43 -7.76
CA LEU A 40 -3.35 23.22 -7.08
C LEU A 40 -4.06 24.34 -6.31
N PRO A 41 -3.76 24.54 -5.01
CA PRO A 41 -4.29 25.67 -4.25
C PRO A 41 -3.75 26.99 -4.79
N GLU A 42 -4.54 28.06 -4.67
CA GLU A 42 -4.13 29.41 -5.04
C GLU A 42 -2.94 29.87 -4.17
N THR A 43 -2.10 30.76 -4.73
CA THR A 43 -0.80 31.16 -4.15
C THR A 43 -0.89 31.79 -2.76
N ASP A 44 -2.07 32.27 -2.36
CA ASP A 44 -2.33 32.84 -1.03
C ASP A 44 -2.38 31.78 0.09
N ASP A 45 -2.40 30.49 -0.26
CA ASP A 45 -2.50 29.36 0.69
C ASP A 45 -1.14 28.69 0.99
N LEU A 46 -0.04 29.25 0.45
CA LEU A 46 1.36 28.85 0.66
C LEU A 46 2.06 29.65 1.77
N ASP A 47 1.31 30.29 2.67
CA ASP A 47 1.90 31.06 3.76
C ASP A 47 2.45 30.14 4.87
N VAL A 48 3.61 30.50 5.42
CA VAL A 48 4.23 29.79 6.55
C VAL A 48 4.10 30.70 7.77
N PRO A 49 3.04 30.53 8.59
CA PRO A 49 2.81 31.40 9.73
C PRO A 49 3.93 31.26 10.77
N ALA A 50 4.16 32.33 11.52
CA ALA A 50 5.10 32.30 12.64
C ALA A 50 4.63 31.30 13.72
N PRO A 51 5.55 30.70 14.51
CA PRO A 51 5.18 29.80 15.59
C PRO A 51 4.39 30.55 16.67
N GLU A 52 3.08 30.36 16.70
CA GLU A 52 2.18 30.88 17.71
C GLU A 52 1.76 29.77 18.71
N GLY A 53 1.45 30.12 19.95
CA GLY A 53 1.06 29.18 21.02
C GLY A 53 1.77 29.45 22.36
N GLU A 54 1.17 29.01 23.47
CA GLU A 54 1.74 29.18 24.81
C GLU A 54 2.78 28.10 25.13
N THR A 55 2.60 26.90 24.58
CA THR A 55 3.49 25.75 24.80
C THR A 55 4.45 25.50 23.65
N ALA A 56 5.62 24.90 23.94
CA ALA A 56 6.60 24.52 22.92
C ALA A 56 6.04 23.51 21.90
N PHE A 57 5.08 22.68 22.32
CA PHE A 57 4.41 21.71 21.46
C PHE A 57 3.43 22.38 20.48
N GLU A 58 2.63 23.35 20.94
CA GLU A 58 1.74 24.13 20.07
C GLU A 58 2.52 24.93 19.02
N LYS A 59 3.63 25.55 19.42
CA LYS A 59 4.52 26.27 18.48
C LYS A 59 5.10 25.33 17.41
N LEU A 60 5.49 24.12 17.79
CA LEU A 60 5.98 23.09 16.86
C LEU A 60 4.88 22.61 15.92
N GLN A 61 3.67 22.39 16.43
CA GLN A 61 2.55 21.92 15.63
C GLN A 61 2.04 22.98 14.64
N ASN A 62 1.95 24.25 15.08
CA ASN A 62 1.54 25.37 14.23
C ASN A 62 2.56 25.69 13.12
N LEU A 63 3.83 25.33 13.31
CA LEU A 63 4.83 25.35 12.24
C LEU A 63 4.73 24.11 11.34
N LEU A 64 4.64 22.91 11.92
CA LEU A 64 4.72 21.66 11.17
C LEU A 64 3.45 21.36 10.35
N GLY A 65 2.28 21.85 10.75
CA GLY A 65 1.02 21.63 10.00
C GLY A 65 1.04 22.25 8.60
N PRO A 66 1.21 23.58 8.47
CA PRO A 66 1.31 24.24 7.17
C PRO A 66 2.50 23.74 6.35
N LEU A 67 3.65 23.52 6.98
CA LEU A 67 4.83 22.93 6.31
C LEU A 67 4.55 21.51 5.80
N GLY A 68 3.85 20.68 6.58
CA GLY A 68 3.46 19.33 6.20
C GLY A 68 2.53 19.30 5.00
N ARG A 69 1.56 20.23 4.95
CA ARG A 69 0.67 20.40 3.79
C ARG A 69 1.44 20.79 2.54
N ASN A 70 2.32 21.78 2.65
CA ASN A 70 3.10 22.28 1.51
C ASN A 70 4.12 21.22 1.03
N LEU A 71 4.79 20.53 1.96
CA LEU A 71 5.66 19.40 1.65
C LEU A 71 4.88 18.27 0.96
N ARG A 72 3.66 17.96 1.39
CA ARG A 72 2.82 16.95 0.75
C ARG A 72 2.57 17.27 -0.72
N ILE A 73 2.26 18.54 -1.02
CA ILE A 73 2.02 19.02 -2.39
C ILE A 73 3.31 18.94 -3.22
N ILE A 74 4.43 19.43 -2.67
CA ILE A 74 5.73 19.42 -3.36
C ILE A 74 6.19 17.99 -3.65
N VAL A 75 6.16 17.11 -2.64
CA VAL A 75 6.58 15.71 -2.81
C VAL A 75 5.63 14.97 -3.75
N GLY A 76 4.33 15.26 -3.72
CA GLY A 76 3.35 14.74 -4.67
C GLY A 76 3.65 15.16 -6.11
N GLY A 77 3.94 16.45 -6.32
CA GLY A 77 4.36 16.98 -7.62
C GLY A 77 5.66 16.38 -8.13
N VAL A 78 6.67 16.24 -7.25
CA VAL A 78 7.95 15.59 -7.59
C VAL A 78 7.75 14.12 -7.95
N ALA A 79 6.93 13.38 -7.19
CA ALA A 79 6.62 11.99 -7.48
C ALA A 79 5.95 11.83 -8.85
N LEU A 80 4.99 12.71 -9.16
CA LEU A 80 4.32 12.75 -10.46
C LEU A 80 5.31 13.05 -11.60
N LEU A 81 6.18 14.04 -11.43
CA LEU A 81 7.23 14.38 -12.40
C LEU A 81 8.18 13.21 -12.64
N LEU A 82 8.60 12.51 -11.58
CA LEU A 82 9.44 11.31 -11.71
C LEU A 82 8.75 10.23 -12.53
N ILE A 83 7.46 9.98 -12.28
CA ILE A 83 6.68 9.00 -13.05
C ILE A 83 6.61 9.40 -14.53
N ILE A 84 6.30 10.67 -14.83
CA ILE A 84 6.19 11.17 -16.21
C ILE A 84 7.54 11.09 -16.93
N VAL A 85 8.61 11.60 -16.31
CA VAL A 85 9.96 11.61 -16.89
C VAL A 85 10.47 10.18 -17.08
N SER A 86 10.27 9.30 -16.11
CA SER A 86 10.66 7.90 -16.24
C SER A 86 9.87 7.19 -17.34
N GLY A 87 8.56 7.43 -17.46
CA GLY A 87 7.74 6.90 -18.53
C GLY A 87 8.24 7.33 -19.91
N PHE A 88 8.41 8.64 -20.12
CA PHE A 88 8.89 9.19 -21.38
C PHE A 88 10.32 8.71 -21.72
N THR A 89 11.20 8.65 -20.72
CA THR A 89 12.57 8.17 -20.92
C THR A 89 12.60 6.69 -21.27
N MET A 90 11.73 5.85 -20.70
CA MET A 90 11.62 4.45 -21.10
C MET A 90 11.19 4.29 -22.56
N VAL A 91 10.28 5.13 -23.05
CA VAL A 91 9.84 5.11 -24.45
C VAL A 91 10.98 5.51 -25.40
N ILE A 92 11.79 6.51 -25.02
CA ILE A 92 12.93 6.96 -25.83
C ILE A 92 14.14 6.02 -25.74
N ALA A 93 14.34 5.38 -24.58
CA ALA A 93 15.49 4.51 -24.32
C ALA A 93 15.53 3.32 -25.30
N GLY A 94 14.39 2.94 -25.88
CA GLY A 94 14.29 1.83 -26.83
C GLY A 94 14.82 0.56 -26.20
N ASP A 95 15.92 0.04 -26.74
CA ASP A 95 16.53 -1.22 -26.33
C ASP A 95 17.68 -1.07 -25.31
N ASN A 96 17.92 0.14 -24.79
CA ASN A 96 18.91 0.32 -23.73
C ASN A 96 18.37 -0.19 -22.38
N GLU A 97 18.61 -1.48 -22.13
CA GLU A 97 18.17 -2.21 -20.93
C GLU A 97 18.55 -1.51 -19.62
N GLU A 98 19.75 -0.92 -19.54
CA GLU A 98 20.22 -0.27 -18.31
C GLU A 98 19.36 0.96 -17.97
N THR A 99 19.12 1.82 -18.95
CA THR A 99 18.23 2.97 -18.77
C THR A 99 16.80 2.55 -18.49
N VAL A 100 16.27 1.54 -19.19
CA VAL A 100 14.90 1.05 -18.93
C VAL A 100 14.78 0.50 -17.51
N LYS A 101 15.78 -0.23 -17.02
CA LYS A 101 15.80 -0.75 -15.63
C LYS A 101 15.85 0.37 -14.60
N ASN A 102 16.72 1.36 -14.80
CA ASN A 102 16.85 2.50 -13.89
C ASN A 102 15.56 3.33 -13.84
N GLN A 103 14.94 3.57 -15.00
CA GLN A 103 13.68 4.32 -15.08
C GLN A 103 12.49 3.52 -14.52
N ARG A 104 12.47 2.19 -14.69
CA ARG A 104 11.48 1.33 -14.01
C ARG A 104 11.58 1.46 -12.49
N LYS A 105 12.80 1.47 -11.95
CA LYS A 105 13.02 1.67 -10.50
C LYS A 105 12.55 3.06 -10.07
N SER A 106 12.91 4.10 -10.80
CA SER A 106 12.46 5.48 -10.54
C SER A 106 10.92 5.60 -10.56
N MET A 107 10.26 5.03 -11.57
CA MET A 107 8.79 4.98 -11.65
C MET A 107 8.18 4.25 -10.45
N THR A 108 8.79 3.14 -10.03
CA THR A 108 8.34 2.38 -8.85
C THR A 108 8.44 3.22 -7.58
N TRP A 109 9.54 3.94 -7.38
CA TRP A 109 9.70 4.84 -6.22
C TRP A 109 8.72 6.03 -6.26
N GLY A 110 8.44 6.58 -7.45
CA GLY A 110 7.43 7.62 -7.61
C GLY A 110 6.03 7.14 -7.22
N ILE A 111 5.65 5.94 -7.67
CA ILE A 111 4.37 5.31 -7.30
C ILE A 111 4.31 5.04 -5.79
N ILE A 112 5.38 4.47 -5.20
CA ILE A 112 5.45 4.23 -3.75
C ILE A 112 5.35 5.54 -2.97
N GLY A 113 6.04 6.60 -3.41
CA GLY A 113 5.97 7.91 -2.76
C GLY A 113 4.56 8.50 -2.79
N LEU A 114 3.87 8.40 -3.93
CA LEU A 114 2.47 8.83 -4.06
C LEU A 114 1.54 8.01 -3.15
N LEU A 115 1.73 6.70 -3.07
CA LEU A 115 0.97 5.82 -2.17
C LEU A 115 1.19 6.21 -0.70
N LEU A 116 2.43 6.46 -0.29
CA LEU A 116 2.76 6.89 1.06
C LEU A 116 2.10 8.22 1.40
N ILE A 117 2.13 9.19 0.48
CA ILE A 117 1.44 10.47 0.63
C ILE A 117 -0.07 10.28 0.81
N SER A 118 -0.68 9.41 0.01
CA SER A 118 -2.11 9.12 0.09
C SER A 118 -2.52 8.53 1.44
N ILE A 119 -1.62 7.79 2.09
CA ILE A 119 -1.86 7.17 3.40
C ILE A 119 -1.52 8.14 4.54
N ALA A 120 -0.54 9.03 4.34
CA ALA A 120 -0.06 9.95 5.38
C ALA A 120 -1.14 10.92 5.90
N GLY A 121 -2.05 11.39 5.03
CA GLY A 121 -3.13 12.30 5.44
C GLY A 121 -4.09 11.67 6.46
N PRO A 122 -4.76 10.56 6.11
CA PRO A 122 -5.65 9.85 7.04
C PRO A 122 -4.94 9.40 8.33
N ILE A 123 -3.68 8.95 8.23
CA ILE A 123 -2.89 8.61 9.42
C ILE A 123 -2.65 9.85 10.31
N ALA A 124 -2.27 10.98 9.73
CA ALA A 124 -2.00 12.20 10.52
C ALA A 124 -3.24 12.69 11.28
N GLU A 125 -4.43 12.47 10.74
CA GLU A 125 -5.71 12.81 11.38
C GLU A 125 -5.98 11.94 12.63
N VAL A 126 -5.65 10.64 12.57
CA VAL A 126 -5.71 9.75 13.74
C VAL A 126 -4.80 10.23 14.88
N PHE A 127 -3.67 10.83 14.53
CA PHE A 127 -2.67 11.31 15.48
C PHE A 127 -2.77 12.82 15.80
N ASP A 128 -3.88 13.50 15.45
CA ASP A 128 -4.07 14.90 15.85
C ASP A 128 -4.42 15.01 17.35
N PHE A 129 -3.43 15.39 18.16
CA PHE A 129 -3.56 15.50 19.62
C PHE A 129 -4.27 16.78 20.08
N ARG A 130 -4.70 17.66 19.16
CA ARG A 130 -5.41 18.92 19.49
C ARG A 130 -6.74 18.71 20.20
N GLN A 131 -7.38 17.55 20.04
CA GLN A 131 -8.73 17.29 20.57
C GLN A 131 -8.72 16.66 21.98
N GLY A 132 -7.67 16.88 22.78
CA GLY A 132 -7.61 16.41 24.17
C GLY A 132 -6.77 15.15 24.39
N ASN A 133 -6.48 14.87 25.67
CA ASN A 133 -5.67 13.75 26.09
C ASN A 133 -6.47 12.44 25.98
N PHE A 134 -6.08 11.57 25.04
CA PHE A 134 -6.75 10.31 24.74
C PHE A 134 -6.73 9.33 25.91
N VAL A 135 -5.90 9.55 26.92
CA VAL A 135 -5.80 8.64 28.08
C VAL A 135 -6.88 8.92 29.12
N THR A 136 -7.45 10.13 29.16
CA THR A 136 -8.29 10.57 30.28
C THR A 136 -9.76 10.76 29.94
N ASP A 137 -10.13 10.82 28.65
CA ASP A 137 -11.49 11.09 28.22
C ASP A 137 -12.08 9.94 27.38
N PRO A 138 -13.01 9.14 27.93
CA PRO A 138 -13.61 8.00 27.24
C PRO A 138 -14.36 8.37 25.96
N GLU A 139 -14.96 9.55 25.87
CA GLU A 139 -15.72 9.98 24.69
C GLU A 139 -14.79 10.35 23.53
N ALA A 140 -13.66 10.99 23.82
CA ALA A 140 -12.64 11.30 22.83
C ALA A 140 -11.96 10.03 22.28
N LEU A 141 -11.88 8.96 23.08
CA LEU A 141 -11.40 7.65 22.62
C LEU A 141 -12.34 7.00 21.60
N VAL A 142 -13.66 7.08 21.81
CA VAL A 142 -14.65 6.50 20.89
C VAL A 142 -14.62 7.21 19.54
N GLN A 143 -14.63 8.55 19.51
CA GLN A 143 -14.58 9.32 18.26
C GLN A 143 -13.29 9.06 17.46
N ARG A 144 -12.15 8.87 18.13
CA ARG A 144 -10.89 8.53 17.45
C ARG A 144 -10.86 7.10 16.97
N ALA A 145 -11.46 6.17 17.71
CA ALA A 145 -11.63 4.79 17.24
C ALA A 145 -12.48 4.75 15.96
N GLU A 146 -13.52 5.58 15.86
CA GLU A 146 -14.32 5.74 14.64
C GLU A 146 -13.50 6.32 13.46
N LEU A 147 -12.73 7.39 13.70
CA LEU A 147 -11.83 7.95 12.68
C LEU A 147 -10.77 6.93 12.22
N PHE A 148 -10.24 6.14 13.15
CA PHE A 148 -9.28 5.08 12.85
C PHE A 148 -9.92 3.93 12.06
N ASP A 149 -11.12 3.47 12.41
CA ASP A 149 -11.83 2.44 11.64
C ASP A 149 -12.11 2.92 10.21
N ASN A 150 -12.65 4.13 10.07
CA ASN A 150 -12.94 4.73 8.78
C ASN A 150 -11.68 4.88 7.93
N THR A 151 -10.59 5.40 8.51
CA THR A 151 -9.28 5.52 7.86
C THR A 151 -8.75 4.16 7.43
N THR A 152 -8.79 3.18 8.33
CA THR A 152 -8.30 1.82 8.06
C THR A 152 -9.10 1.16 6.94
N ARG A 153 -10.43 1.32 6.94
CA ARG A 153 -11.33 0.87 5.88
C ARG A 153 -10.99 1.50 4.54
N ILE A 154 -10.75 2.81 4.49
CA ILE A 154 -10.38 3.53 3.27
C ILE A 154 -9.07 2.96 2.72
N VAL A 155 -8.04 2.79 3.56
CA VAL A 155 -6.73 2.27 3.16
C VAL A 155 -6.84 0.83 2.63
N ILE A 156 -7.54 -0.06 3.36
CA ILE A 156 -7.77 -1.45 2.93
C ILE A 156 -8.52 -1.49 1.60
N THR A 157 -9.57 -0.67 1.47
CA THR A 157 -10.39 -0.58 0.25
C THR A 157 -9.58 -0.10 -0.94
N PHE A 158 -8.73 0.91 -0.74
CA PHE A 158 -7.83 1.41 -1.77
C PHE A 158 -6.81 0.36 -2.21
N ILE A 159 -6.14 -0.32 -1.27
CA ILE A 159 -5.21 -1.43 -1.56
C ILE A 159 -5.94 -2.55 -2.32
N LYS A 160 -7.15 -2.89 -1.91
CA LYS A 160 -7.99 -3.90 -2.58
C LYS A 160 -8.28 -3.53 -4.03
N TYR A 161 -8.71 -2.29 -4.30
CA TYR A 161 -8.99 -1.85 -5.66
C TYR A 161 -7.71 -1.77 -6.51
N LEU A 162 -6.58 -1.37 -5.93
CA LEU A 162 -5.30 -1.38 -6.63
C LEU A 162 -4.85 -2.80 -6.99
N LEU A 163 -4.84 -3.73 -6.03
CA LEU A 163 -4.44 -5.11 -6.26
C LEU A 163 -5.41 -5.84 -7.19
N GLY A 164 -6.71 -5.66 -6.98
CA GLY A 164 -7.75 -6.20 -7.84
C GLY A 164 -7.65 -5.66 -9.26
N GLY A 165 -7.43 -4.36 -9.42
CA GLY A 165 -7.22 -3.70 -10.71
C GLY A 165 -5.96 -4.22 -11.42
N ALA A 166 -4.82 -4.29 -10.72
CA ALA A 166 -3.58 -4.82 -11.26
C ALA A 166 -3.71 -6.29 -11.68
N ALA A 167 -4.33 -7.13 -10.84
CA ALA A 167 -4.58 -8.52 -11.15
C ALA A 167 -5.54 -8.69 -12.34
N THR A 168 -6.57 -7.84 -12.44
CA THR A 168 -7.50 -7.80 -13.58
C THR A 168 -6.77 -7.42 -14.87
N LEU A 169 -5.91 -6.40 -14.83
CA LEU A 169 -5.11 -6.00 -16.00
C LEU A 169 -4.13 -7.10 -16.42
N MET A 170 -3.47 -7.77 -15.47
CA MET A 170 -2.61 -8.91 -15.77
C MET A 170 -3.38 -10.08 -16.37
N PHE A 171 -4.58 -10.36 -15.86
CA PHE A 171 -5.46 -11.40 -16.38
C PHE A 171 -5.88 -11.09 -17.84
N ILE A 172 -6.34 -9.86 -18.10
CA ILE A 172 -6.72 -9.41 -19.46
C ILE A 172 -5.52 -9.47 -20.40
N ARG A 173 -4.35 -8.97 -19.98
CA ARG A 173 -3.12 -9.00 -20.78
C ARG A 173 -2.72 -10.43 -21.12
N ALA A 174 -2.68 -11.33 -20.13
CA ALA A 174 -2.30 -12.72 -20.33
C ALA A 174 -3.27 -13.43 -21.29
N GLY A 175 -4.57 -13.20 -21.13
CA GLY A 175 -5.60 -13.73 -22.04
C GLY A 175 -5.44 -13.21 -23.48
N ALA A 176 -5.24 -11.90 -23.64
CA ALA A 176 -5.04 -11.29 -24.95
C ALA A 176 -3.78 -11.82 -25.65
N VAL A 177 -2.65 -11.89 -24.93
CA VAL A 177 -1.40 -12.43 -25.48
C VAL A 177 -1.55 -13.91 -25.83
N MET A 178 -2.26 -14.72 -25.04
CA MET A 178 -2.48 -16.14 -25.34
C MET A 178 -3.29 -16.36 -26.62
N VAL A 179 -4.24 -15.46 -26.93
CA VAL A 179 -4.99 -15.50 -28.20
C VAL A 179 -4.11 -15.04 -29.38
N MET A 180 -3.25 -14.05 -29.16
CA MET A 180 -2.38 -13.49 -30.19
C MET A 180 -1.11 -14.31 -30.46
N SER A 181 -0.61 -15.09 -29.49
CA SER A 181 0.66 -15.80 -29.57
C SER A 181 0.62 -17.05 -30.47
N GLY A 182 -0.56 -17.44 -30.97
CA GLY A 182 -0.71 -18.52 -31.94
C GLY A 182 -0.10 -19.84 -31.44
N HIS A 183 0.79 -20.45 -32.25
CA HIS A 183 1.47 -21.71 -31.94
C HIS A 183 2.85 -21.54 -31.28
N ASN A 184 3.22 -20.33 -30.83
CA ASN A 184 4.49 -20.17 -30.10
C ASN A 184 4.36 -20.78 -28.69
N GLU A 185 4.80 -22.03 -28.54
CA GLU A 185 4.65 -22.82 -27.30
C GLU A 185 5.28 -22.14 -26.07
N GLU A 186 6.37 -21.40 -26.26
CA GLU A 186 7.07 -20.71 -25.19
C GLU A 186 6.22 -19.56 -24.61
N ASP A 187 5.69 -18.70 -25.47
CA ASP A 187 4.84 -17.59 -25.07
C ASP A 187 3.52 -18.09 -24.45
N VAL A 188 2.90 -19.12 -25.05
CA VAL A 188 1.67 -19.72 -24.52
C VAL A 188 1.89 -20.31 -23.13
N THR A 189 3.01 -21.02 -22.90
CA THR A 189 3.31 -21.63 -21.60
C THR A 189 3.60 -20.58 -20.53
N ARG A 190 4.33 -19.51 -20.89
CA ARG A 190 4.57 -18.38 -20.00
C ARG A 190 3.26 -17.70 -19.60
N GLU A 191 2.40 -17.39 -20.56
CA GLU A 191 1.15 -16.70 -20.28
C GLU A 191 0.11 -17.58 -19.56
N LYS A 192 0.12 -18.91 -19.73
CA LYS A 192 -0.68 -19.81 -18.89
C LYS A 192 -0.34 -19.68 -17.41
N LYS A 193 0.94 -19.55 -17.06
CA LYS A 193 1.38 -19.31 -15.67
C LYS A 193 0.93 -17.94 -15.17
N ASN A 194 1.07 -16.90 -15.99
CA ASN A 194 0.62 -15.55 -15.64
C ASN A 194 -0.91 -15.46 -15.48
N LEU A 195 -1.67 -16.18 -16.31
CA LEU A 195 -3.12 -16.28 -16.24
C LEU A 195 -3.56 -17.05 -14.97
N ALA A 196 -2.89 -18.15 -14.65
CA ALA A 196 -3.12 -18.87 -13.40
C ALA A 196 -2.78 -18.00 -12.17
N LEU A 197 -1.68 -17.24 -12.22
CA LEU A 197 -1.28 -16.35 -11.13
C LEU A 197 -2.26 -15.19 -10.94
N SER A 198 -2.68 -14.54 -12.02
CA SER A 198 -3.62 -13.41 -11.96
C SER A 198 -5.03 -13.85 -11.55
N SER A 199 -5.52 -14.99 -12.03
CA SER A 199 -6.78 -15.57 -11.57
C SER A 199 -6.73 -15.98 -10.10
N ALA A 200 -5.64 -16.61 -9.65
CA ALA A 200 -5.42 -16.89 -8.23
C ALA A 200 -5.36 -15.60 -7.40
N GLY A 201 -4.71 -14.55 -7.89
CA GLY A 201 -4.69 -13.23 -7.26
C GLY A 201 -6.07 -12.60 -7.14
N LEU A 202 -6.89 -12.66 -8.18
CA LEU A 202 -8.28 -12.18 -8.15
C LEU A 202 -9.15 -12.99 -7.19
N LEU A 203 -9.03 -14.33 -7.21
CA LEU A 203 -9.72 -15.19 -6.26
C LEU A 203 -9.29 -14.89 -4.82
N LEU A 204 -8.01 -14.61 -4.58
CA LEU A 204 -7.51 -14.20 -3.26
C LEU A 204 -8.10 -12.86 -2.84
N VAL A 205 -8.24 -11.89 -3.73
CA VAL A 205 -8.91 -10.61 -3.44
C VAL A 205 -10.40 -10.82 -3.14
N MET A 206 -11.10 -11.65 -3.91
CA MET A 206 -12.51 -11.99 -3.67
C MET A 206 -12.70 -12.76 -2.35
N PHE A 207 -11.81 -13.70 -2.06
CA PHE A 207 -11.86 -14.49 -0.83
C PHE A 207 -11.49 -13.64 0.39
N SER A 208 -10.49 -12.77 0.26
CA SER A 208 -10.12 -11.77 1.27
C SER A 208 -11.33 -10.93 1.64
N GLU A 209 -12.16 -10.54 0.67
CA GLU A 209 -13.36 -9.77 0.96
C GLU A 209 -14.44 -10.56 1.72
N LEU A 210 -14.61 -11.85 1.43
CA LEU A 210 -15.52 -12.73 2.17
C LEU A 210 -15.05 -12.94 3.60
N VAL A 211 -13.75 -13.18 3.79
CA VAL A 211 -13.14 -13.29 5.11
C VAL A 211 -13.29 -11.94 5.83
N VAL A 212 -12.95 -10.83 5.18
CA VAL A 212 -12.92 -9.53 5.86
C VAL A 212 -14.29 -9.06 6.30
N ARG A 213 -15.30 -9.17 5.43
CA ARG A 213 -16.66 -8.77 5.80
C ARG A 213 -17.28 -9.66 6.85
N LYS A 214 -17.03 -10.97 6.82
CA LYS A 214 -17.67 -11.92 7.74
C LYS A 214 -16.92 -12.06 9.07
N VAL A 215 -15.65 -11.67 9.11
CA VAL A 215 -14.76 -11.90 10.25
C VAL A 215 -14.30 -10.62 10.93
N PHE A 216 -13.88 -9.60 10.16
CA PHE A 216 -13.34 -8.37 10.75
C PHE A 216 -14.42 -7.37 11.14
N TYR A 217 -15.62 -7.46 10.57
CA TYR A 217 -16.74 -6.59 10.93
C TYR A 217 -17.90 -7.46 11.42
N VAL A 218 -18.25 -7.38 12.71
CA VAL A 218 -19.56 -7.81 13.20
C VAL A 218 -20.57 -6.77 12.71
N ALA A 219 -20.84 -6.75 11.41
CA ALA A 219 -21.84 -5.87 10.83
C ALA A 219 -23.20 -6.52 11.04
N ALA A 220 -24.02 -5.94 11.90
CA ALA A 220 -25.45 -6.22 11.92
C ALA A 220 -26.03 -5.62 10.63
N PHE A 221 -26.23 -6.46 9.63
CA PHE A 221 -26.91 -6.04 8.41
C PHE A 221 -28.38 -5.80 8.75
N ASN A 222 -28.82 -4.53 8.69
CA ASN A 222 -30.21 -4.19 8.94
C ASN A 222 -30.98 -4.32 7.61
N GLU A 223 -31.73 -5.42 7.46
CA GLU A 223 -32.48 -5.74 6.24
C GLU A 223 -33.52 -4.67 5.86
N ASP A 224 -33.93 -3.82 6.81
CA ASP A 224 -34.97 -2.79 6.61
C ASP A 224 -34.43 -1.49 5.99
N THR A 225 -33.16 -1.14 6.19
CA THR A 225 -32.58 0.13 5.69
C THR A 225 -31.61 -0.07 4.52
N GLY A 226 -31.11 -1.30 4.31
CA GLY A 226 -30.10 -1.59 3.29
C GLY A 226 -28.72 -0.98 3.60
N GLU A 227 -28.53 -0.46 4.81
CA GLU A 227 -27.30 0.16 5.27
C GLU A 227 -26.62 -0.70 6.34
N THR A 228 -25.30 -0.86 6.21
CA THR A 228 -24.49 -1.45 7.26
C THR A 228 -24.18 -0.38 8.30
N GLU A 229 -24.95 -0.36 9.38
CA GLU A 229 -24.62 0.44 10.56
C GLU A 229 -23.52 -0.26 11.36
N ILE A 230 -22.48 0.50 11.70
CA ILE A 230 -21.38 0.07 12.57
C ILE A 230 -21.54 0.86 13.85
N ALA A 231 -22.12 0.26 14.88
CA ALA A 231 -22.34 0.90 16.16
C ALA A 231 -21.17 0.59 17.10
N LEU A 232 -20.03 1.28 16.94
CA LEU A 232 -18.82 1.00 17.72
C LEU A 232 -19.01 1.26 19.24
N ASN A 233 -19.42 0.23 19.96
CA ASN A 233 -19.41 0.19 21.42
C ASN A 233 -18.05 -0.32 21.91
N GLN A 234 -17.59 0.08 23.10
CA GLN A 234 -16.33 -0.44 23.69
C GLN A 234 -16.34 -1.97 23.83
N SER A 235 -17.53 -2.52 24.06
CA SER A 235 -17.81 -3.95 24.01
C SER A 235 -17.59 -4.55 22.61
N GLU A 236 -17.97 -3.84 21.54
CA GLU A 236 -17.81 -4.30 20.17
C GLU A 236 -16.36 -4.27 19.70
N PHE A 237 -15.58 -3.25 20.07
CA PHE A 237 -14.15 -3.21 19.78
C PHE A 237 -13.40 -4.38 20.45
N MET A 238 -13.72 -4.67 21.71
CA MET A 238 -13.14 -5.82 22.42
C MET A 238 -13.60 -7.15 21.81
N GLN A 239 -14.87 -7.27 21.42
CA GLN A 239 -15.37 -8.44 20.70
C GLN A 239 -14.72 -8.61 19.32
N GLN A 240 -14.42 -7.52 18.63
CA GLN A 240 -13.73 -7.51 17.34
C GLN A 240 -12.27 -7.96 17.49
N LEU A 241 -11.54 -7.46 18.49
CA LEU A 241 -10.19 -7.95 18.80
C LEU A 241 -10.15 -9.44 19.13
N VAL A 242 -11.14 -9.94 19.89
CA VAL A 242 -11.27 -11.37 20.20
C VAL A 242 -11.61 -12.17 18.94
N ALA A 243 -12.53 -11.70 18.10
CA ALA A 243 -12.92 -12.36 16.86
C ALA A 243 -11.74 -12.49 15.89
N ILE A 244 -10.96 -11.41 15.73
CA ILE A 244 -9.75 -11.38 14.89
C ILE A 244 -8.72 -12.39 15.41
N THR A 245 -8.45 -12.35 16.71
CA THR A 245 -7.47 -13.23 17.32
C THR A 245 -7.88 -14.69 17.18
N ASN A 246 -9.15 -15.02 17.46
CA ASN A 246 -9.67 -16.38 17.31
C ASN A 246 -9.66 -16.85 15.86
N LEU A 247 -9.94 -15.98 14.88
CA LEU A 247 -9.84 -16.34 13.47
C LEU A 247 -8.39 -16.66 13.08
N VAL A 248 -7.46 -15.77 13.42
CA VAL A 248 -6.03 -15.96 13.11
C VAL A 248 -5.56 -17.27 13.71
N VAL A 249 -5.92 -17.57 14.96
CA VAL A 249 -5.61 -18.87 15.59
C VAL A 249 -6.26 -20.04 14.84
N THR A 250 -7.53 -19.91 14.44
CA THR A 250 -8.30 -20.99 13.78
C THR A 250 -7.76 -21.37 12.41
N PHE A 251 -7.30 -20.41 11.60
CA PHE A 251 -6.76 -20.68 10.26
C PHE A 251 -5.25 -20.87 10.25
N VAL A 252 -4.53 -20.00 10.94
CA VAL A 252 -3.07 -20.00 10.90
C VAL A 252 -2.51 -21.10 11.80
N GLY A 253 -3.15 -21.44 12.92
CA GLY A 253 -2.76 -22.54 13.80
C GLY A 253 -2.60 -23.88 13.05
N PRO A 254 -3.63 -24.37 12.35
CA PRO A 254 -3.53 -25.58 11.54
C PRO A 254 -2.49 -25.50 10.42
N ILE A 255 -2.37 -24.37 9.73
CA ILE A 255 -1.37 -24.18 8.66
C ILE A 255 0.05 -24.29 9.21
N MET A 256 0.32 -23.65 10.36
CA MET A 256 1.63 -23.74 10.99
C MET A 256 1.91 -25.15 11.50
N MET A 257 0.90 -25.85 12.02
CA MET A 257 1.06 -27.24 12.44
C MET A 257 1.33 -28.18 11.25
N LEU A 258 0.63 -28.00 10.13
CA LEU A 258 0.92 -28.71 8.88
C LEU A 258 2.33 -28.37 8.37
N GLY A 259 2.75 -27.11 8.50
CA GLY A 259 4.12 -26.68 8.19
C GLY A 259 5.17 -27.38 9.05
N LEU A 260 4.94 -27.53 10.35
CA LEU A 260 5.84 -28.29 11.24
C LEU A 260 5.95 -29.76 10.81
N VAL A 261 4.81 -30.40 10.51
CA VAL A 261 4.80 -31.80 10.05
C VAL A 261 5.50 -31.94 8.70
N ALA A 262 5.17 -31.10 7.72
CA ALA A 262 5.75 -31.12 6.39
C ALA A 262 7.26 -30.83 6.42
N GLY A 263 7.69 -29.85 7.21
CA GLY A 263 9.09 -29.53 7.43
C GLY A 263 9.84 -30.66 8.12
N GLY A 264 9.23 -31.33 9.10
CA GLY A 264 9.81 -32.49 9.78
C GLY A 264 9.96 -33.69 8.87
N VAL A 265 8.93 -34.03 8.09
CA VAL A 265 8.99 -35.11 7.09
C VAL A 265 10.05 -34.80 6.03
N LEU A 266 10.11 -33.56 5.53
CA LEU A 266 11.10 -33.16 4.53
C LEU A 266 12.52 -33.22 5.11
N TYR A 267 12.72 -32.85 6.37
CA TYR A 267 14.02 -32.91 7.03
C TYR A 267 14.52 -34.36 7.17
N VAL A 268 13.63 -35.27 7.60
CA VAL A 268 13.97 -36.70 7.76
C VAL A 268 14.20 -37.38 6.40
N THR A 269 13.43 -37.01 5.38
CA THR A 269 13.53 -37.60 4.04
C THR A 269 14.59 -36.95 3.14
N ALA A 270 15.26 -35.88 3.59
CA ALA A 270 16.26 -35.16 2.80
C ALA A 270 17.52 -35.99 2.50
N GLY A 271 17.83 -37.02 3.30
CA GLY A 271 18.92 -37.97 2.99
C GLY A 271 20.31 -37.34 2.83
N GLY A 272 20.54 -36.14 3.38
CA GLY A 272 21.80 -35.41 3.26
C GLY A 272 21.87 -34.40 2.11
N ASP A 273 20.81 -34.25 1.31
CA ASP A 273 20.69 -33.19 0.31
C ASP A 273 20.63 -31.80 1.00
N GLU A 274 21.61 -30.94 0.75
CA GLU A 274 21.73 -29.62 1.39
C GLU A 274 20.57 -28.67 1.03
N GLU A 275 20.05 -28.75 -0.20
CA GLU A 275 18.96 -27.90 -0.65
C GLU A 275 17.65 -28.27 0.05
N ARG A 276 17.34 -29.57 0.10
CA ARG A 276 16.13 -30.08 0.77
C ARG A 276 16.21 -29.90 2.28
N THR A 277 17.40 -30.08 2.86
CA THR A 277 17.65 -29.82 4.28
C THR A 277 17.49 -28.34 4.62
N GLY A 278 18.00 -27.44 3.76
CA GLY A 278 17.87 -26.00 3.93
C GLY A 278 16.41 -25.54 3.84
N LEU A 279 15.64 -26.07 2.89
CA LEU A 279 14.22 -25.79 2.73
C LEU A 279 13.42 -26.29 3.94
N ALA A 280 13.68 -27.51 4.41
CA ALA A 280 13.02 -28.08 5.59
C ALA A 280 13.25 -27.22 6.85
N LYS A 281 14.49 -26.79 7.09
CA LYS A 281 14.83 -25.90 8.22
C LYS A 281 14.09 -24.57 8.14
N LYS A 282 13.98 -23.97 6.94
CA LYS A 282 13.22 -22.73 6.74
C LYS A 282 11.74 -22.91 7.07
N ILE A 283 11.12 -23.99 6.58
CA ILE A 283 9.71 -24.29 6.89
C ILE A 283 9.54 -24.43 8.40
N LEU A 284 10.36 -25.26 9.05
CA LEU A 284 10.30 -25.48 10.49
C LEU A 284 10.45 -24.17 11.28
N LEU A 285 11.48 -23.37 10.97
CA LEU A 285 11.74 -22.11 11.66
C LEU A 285 10.59 -21.12 11.49
N ASN A 286 10.08 -20.97 10.26
CA ASN A 286 8.97 -20.07 9.97
C ASN A 286 7.68 -20.52 10.67
N SER A 287 7.42 -21.82 10.73
CA SER A 287 6.26 -22.37 11.44
C SER A 287 6.37 -22.15 12.96
N VAL A 288 7.54 -22.35 13.56
CA VAL A 288 7.77 -22.07 14.99
C VAL A 288 7.58 -20.59 15.30
N ILE A 289 8.18 -19.69 14.49
CA ILE A 289 8.02 -18.24 14.67
C ILE A 289 6.54 -17.86 14.53
N GLY A 290 5.84 -18.40 13.53
CA GLY A 290 4.41 -18.15 13.35
C GLY A 290 3.59 -18.56 14.56
N VAL A 291 3.83 -19.75 15.12
CA VAL A 291 3.19 -20.24 16.35
C VAL A 291 3.45 -19.28 17.52
N VAL A 292 4.70 -18.89 17.76
CA VAL A 292 5.06 -17.99 18.85
C VAL A 292 4.38 -16.62 18.70
N VAL A 293 4.33 -16.07 17.50
CA VAL A 293 3.68 -14.77 17.23
C VAL A 293 2.17 -14.85 17.47
N ILE A 294 1.51 -15.91 17.00
CA ILE A 294 0.05 -16.08 17.16
C ILE A 294 -0.33 -16.23 18.63
N TYR A 295 0.34 -17.12 19.36
CA TYR A 295 0.05 -17.32 20.78
C TYR A 295 0.49 -16.13 21.63
N GLY A 296 1.56 -15.42 21.25
CA GLY A 296 1.97 -14.17 21.88
C GLY A 296 0.94 -13.06 21.69
N ALA A 297 0.41 -12.90 20.48
CA ALA A 297 -0.68 -11.96 20.20
C ALA A 297 -1.95 -12.32 20.97
N PHE A 298 -2.32 -13.60 21.01
CA PHE A 298 -3.46 -14.07 21.81
C PHE A 298 -3.29 -13.78 23.30
N ALA A 299 -2.11 -14.06 23.85
CA ALA A 299 -1.81 -13.78 25.26
C ALA A 299 -1.91 -12.27 25.55
N LEU A 300 -1.34 -11.40 24.71
CA LEU A 300 -1.42 -9.95 24.87
C LEU A 300 -2.88 -9.45 24.83
N VAL A 301 -3.66 -9.90 23.85
CA VAL A 301 -5.07 -9.54 23.73
C VAL A 301 -5.86 -10.03 24.94
N SER A 302 -5.64 -11.27 25.37
CA SER A 302 -6.28 -11.85 26.56
C SER A 302 -5.95 -11.06 27.83
N THR A 303 -4.70 -10.67 28.04
CA THR A 303 -4.28 -9.87 29.20
C THR A 303 -4.97 -8.51 29.22
N VAL A 304 -4.99 -7.80 28.09
CA VAL A 304 -5.67 -6.51 27.95
C VAL A 304 -7.17 -6.62 28.22
N ILE A 305 -7.83 -7.68 27.75
CA ILE A 305 -9.27 -7.90 27.96
C ILE A 305 -9.58 -8.28 29.41
N SER A 306 -8.75 -9.12 30.02
CA SER A 306 -8.96 -9.56 31.41
C SER A 306 -8.74 -8.46 32.45
N GLY A 307 -8.25 -7.29 32.04
CA GLY A 307 -8.02 -6.13 32.92
C GLY A 307 -6.98 -6.39 34.01
N GLN A 308 -6.19 -7.46 33.89
CA GLN A 308 -5.09 -7.76 34.81
C GLN A 308 -3.86 -6.95 34.39
N PHE A 309 -3.79 -5.71 34.90
CA PHE A 309 -2.55 -4.93 34.96
C PHE A 309 -1.98 -4.97 36.37
#